data_AF-A0A8T5TQJ0-F1
#
_entry.id   AF-A0A8T5TQJ0-F1
#
_cell.length_a   1.000
_cell.length_b   1.000
_cell.length_c   1.000
_cell.angle_alpha   90.00
_cell.angle_beta   90.00
_cell.angle_gamma   90.00
#
_symmetry.space_group_name_H-M   'P 1'
#
loop_
_entity.id
_entity.type
_entity.pdbx_description
1 polymer ?
#
loop_
_entity_poly.entity_id
_entity_poly.type
_entity_poly.pdbx_seq_one_letter_code
_entity_poly.pdbx_strand_id
1 'polypeptide(L)'
;MASLSLNLDPPNTTYFTPLNHIIGNQTYLDQMADKYDYQLEKWHIPTNISIDVTFTNDSYSEVQDYLGTDNGNLHLGYTLASQCLRYKYALDNSDLAELENATRMVKNCVSGFTNMLAAPNGGIGPDYPGMPARFVSAPENRKYHQWLFDPHPRHFNGTGPYSNWRVRLHTSRDELAGYYLGFASVLRFIDPEANEDSRWCVERIKLLTAQMIEGFRKTNWLVLGGNGEPVGSDLNPILGESIWQLALLRIGATAYPEVYDPLYNYAATKLMSMHNGHMGSVSNTAYDTYALAFSMDVEFALIMLEDNPLLQHHYIKRFEEGFYSFLRYHRNAFFNIVHLTFMTLIQDSSLFEDSSYNDENIQWDILDQLWRFNTSGWGNGVRDYNLAVRPNSTRATSLNPEITNMEIDPTRVKWADFFENNIYGTLFSWVGDTIDINDPNDDQYILPLTISEMGVHHFLWEHSKFFGTGGNPTGNGLTQVIPNSYLVVY
;
A
#
# COMPACT_ATOMS: atom_id res chain seq x y z
N MET A 1 -22.56 -25.88 -6.03
CA MET A 1 -22.08 -25.38 -4.71
C MET A 1 -22.58 -23.96 -4.60
N ALA A 2 -23.42 -23.68 -3.61
CA ALA A 2 -23.89 -22.32 -3.35
C ALA A 2 -22.67 -21.51 -2.90
N SER A 3 -22.31 -20.52 -3.70
CA SER A 3 -21.28 -19.54 -3.38
C SER A 3 -21.71 -18.81 -2.11
N LEU A 4 -20.99 -19.00 -1.01
CA LEU A 4 -20.92 -18.02 0.09
C LEU A 4 -20.14 -16.82 -0.45
N SER A 5 -20.69 -16.14 -1.45
CA SER A 5 -20.22 -14.82 -1.85
C SER A 5 -20.84 -13.86 -0.85
N LEU A 6 -20.01 -13.42 0.10
CA LEU A 6 -20.25 -12.27 0.97
C LEU A 6 -20.29 -11.00 0.09
N ASN A 7 -21.29 -10.90 -0.78
CA ASN A 7 -21.47 -9.72 -1.61
C ASN A 7 -21.98 -8.63 -0.69
N LEU A 8 -21.12 -7.65 -0.40
CA LEU A 8 -21.57 -6.38 0.15
C LEU A 8 -22.59 -5.77 -0.81
N ASP A 9 -23.53 -5.00 -0.26
CA ASP A 9 -24.37 -4.14 -1.10
C ASP A 9 -23.54 -2.89 -1.51
N PRO A 10 -23.81 -2.30 -2.69
CA PRO A 10 -23.19 -1.05 -3.10
C PRO A 10 -23.32 0.06 -2.03
N PRO A 11 -22.31 0.95 -1.88
CA PRO A 11 -22.42 2.10 -1.01
C PRO A 11 -23.60 2.98 -1.43
N ASN A 12 -24.39 3.43 -0.46
CA ASN A 12 -25.49 4.34 -0.76
C ASN A 12 -24.94 5.75 -1.04
N THR A 13 -24.96 6.12 -2.32
CA THR A 13 -24.44 7.42 -2.81
C THR A 13 -25.20 8.62 -2.27
N THR A 14 -26.39 8.46 -1.67
CA THR A 14 -27.07 9.58 -0.98
C THR A 14 -26.30 10.09 0.23
N TYR A 15 -25.36 9.29 0.77
CA TYR A 15 -24.49 9.68 1.88
C TYR A 15 -23.18 10.32 1.41
N PHE A 16 -22.92 10.38 0.11
CA PHE A 16 -21.71 11.00 -0.39
C PHE A 16 -21.86 12.52 -0.32
N THR A 17 -20.75 13.21 -0.07
CA THR A 17 -20.70 14.65 -0.22
C THR A 17 -21.07 14.99 -1.67
N PRO A 18 -22.04 15.89 -1.92
CA PRO A 18 -22.43 16.26 -3.27
C PRO A 18 -21.22 16.67 -4.12
N LEU A 19 -21.08 16.09 -5.30
CA LEU A 19 -19.91 16.28 -6.15
C LEU A 19 -19.64 17.77 -6.47
N ASN A 20 -20.69 18.56 -6.66
CA ASN A 20 -20.60 20.01 -6.87
C ASN A 20 -20.01 20.76 -5.67
N HIS A 21 -20.18 20.25 -4.44
CA HIS A 21 -19.55 20.84 -3.26
C HIS A 21 -18.05 20.54 -3.23
N ILE A 22 -17.64 19.33 -3.60
CA ILE A 22 -16.21 18.96 -3.67
C ILE A 22 -15.54 19.77 -4.78
N ILE A 23 -16.09 19.76 -6.00
CA ILE A 23 -15.56 20.49 -7.16
C ILE A 23 -15.52 22.00 -6.90
N GLY A 24 -16.57 22.56 -6.28
CA GLY A 24 -16.61 23.97 -5.91
C GLY A 24 -15.54 24.42 -4.92
N ASN A 25 -14.82 23.47 -4.29
CA ASN A 25 -13.77 23.72 -3.31
C ASN A 25 -12.41 23.12 -3.71
N GLN A 26 -12.15 22.92 -5.01
CA GLN A 26 -10.85 22.39 -5.50
C GLN A 26 -9.64 23.16 -4.96
N THR A 27 -9.72 24.50 -4.89
CA THR A 27 -8.65 25.33 -4.31
C THR A 27 -8.27 24.95 -2.88
N TYR A 28 -9.21 24.45 -2.08
CA TYR A 28 -8.90 23.97 -0.73
C TYR A 28 -8.13 22.65 -0.78
N LEU A 29 -8.51 21.72 -1.65
CA LEU A 29 -7.80 20.45 -1.83
C LEU A 29 -6.37 20.68 -2.34
N ASP A 30 -6.18 21.62 -3.27
CA ASP A 30 -4.85 22.00 -3.77
C ASP A 30 -3.97 22.53 -2.62
N GLN A 31 -4.52 23.41 -1.77
CA GLN A 31 -3.81 23.92 -0.59
C GLN A 31 -3.45 22.83 0.42
N MET A 32 -4.29 21.81 0.56
CA MET A 32 -4.00 20.69 1.45
C MET A 32 -2.91 19.78 0.89
N ALA A 33 -2.89 19.54 -0.42
CA ALA A 33 -1.81 18.80 -1.08
C ALA A 33 -0.44 19.45 -0.81
N ASP A 34 -0.32 20.76 -1.04
CA ASP A 34 0.90 21.53 -0.77
C ASP A 34 1.34 21.44 0.71
N LYS A 35 0.37 21.48 1.63
CA LYS A 35 0.63 21.34 3.07
C LYS A 35 1.18 19.95 3.39
N TYR A 36 0.60 18.89 2.84
CA TYR A 36 1.06 17.52 3.07
C TYR A 36 2.43 17.26 2.47
N ASP A 37 2.71 17.78 1.27
CA ASP A 37 4.05 17.68 0.67
C ASP A 37 5.12 18.36 1.51
N TYR A 38 4.83 19.56 2.00
CA TYR A 38 5.73 20.26 2.89
C TYR A 38 5.97 19.48 4.20
N GLN A 39 4.91 18.94 4.81
CA GLN A 39 5.03 18.12 6.03
C GLN A 39 5.80 16.83 5.78
N LEU A 40 5.51 16.15 4.67
CA LEU A 40 6.21 14.94 4.23
C LEU A 40 7.71 15.22 4.16
N GLU A 41 8.12 16.20 3.36
CA GLU A 41 9.53 16.50 3.16
C GLU A 41 10.23 16.94 4.45
N LYS A 42 9.58 17.84 5.21
CA LYS A 42 10.19 18.43 6.39
C LYS A 42 10.33 17.43 7.54
N TRP A 43 9.35 16.57 7.72
CA TRP A 43 9.22 15.77 8.94
C TRP A 43 9.26 14.27 8.69
N HIS A 44 8.65 13.77 7.62
CA HIS A 44 8.46 12.32 7.40
C HIS A 44 9.47 11.68 6.47
N ILE A 45 10.26 12.44 5.71
CA ILE A 45 11.41 11.91 4.95
C ILE A 45 12.70 12.72 5.15
N PRO A 46 13.09 13.10 6.39
CA PRO A 46 14.24 13.99 6.64
C PRO A 46 15.59 13.37 6.24
N THR A 47 15.60 12.08 5.90
CA THR A 47 16.76 11.31 5.44
C THR A 47 16.49 10.64 4.09
N ASN A 48 15.45 11.09 3.37
CA ASN A 48 14.89 10.48 2.16
C ASN A 48 14.33 9.07 2.36
N ILE A 49 14.03 8.70 3.61
CA ILE A 49 13.40 7.44 3.99
C ILE A 49 12.25 7.78 4.93
N SER A 50 11.12 7.12 4.71
CA SER A 50 9.91 7.35 5.51
C SER A 50 10.17 7.11 6.99
N ILE A 51 9.64 8.01 7.82
CA ILE A 51 9.74 7.97 9.26
C ILE A 51 8.43 8.40 9.94
N ASP A 52 8.12 7.76 11.06
CA ASP A 52 6.98 8.08 11.90
C ASP A 52 7.38 9.22 12.83
N VAL A 53 6.46 10.17 13.07
CA VAL A 53 6.73 11.38 13.84
C VAL A 53 5.60 11.64 14.83
N THR A 54 5.96 11.83 16.09
CA THR A 54 5.05 12.36 17.10
C THR A 54 5.27 13.86 17.22
N PHE A 55 4.20 14.65 17.20
CA PHE A 55 4.25 16.10 17.36
C PHE A 55 3.74 16.48 18.75
N THR A 56 4.28 17.55 19.33
CA THR A 56 3.83 18.09 20.64
C THR A 56 2.53 18.88 20.53
N ASN A 57 2.08 19.18 19.31
CA ASN A 57 0.96 20.06 19.05
C ASN A 57 0.11 19.63 17.84
N ASP A 58 -1.16 20.01 17.86
CA ASP A 58 -2.16 19.72 16.81
C ASP A 58 -1.86 20.43 15.49
N SER A 59 -0.98 21.44 15.50
CA SER A 59 -0.56 22.16 14.29
C SER A 59 0.55 21.45 13.52
N TYR A 60 1.10 20.35 14.05
CA TYR A 60 2.22 19.59 13.49
C TYR A 60 3.45 20.43 13.15
N SER A 61 3.72 21.42 13.99
CA SER A 61 4.82 22.38 13.77
C SER A 61 6.05 22.09 14.64
N GLU A 62 5.88 21.31 15.70
CA GLU A 62 6.94 20.99 16.66
C GLU A 62 6.99 19.48 16.89
N VAL A 63 8.13 18.87 16.53
CA VAL A 63 8.37 17.45 16.68
C VAL A 63 8.69 17.14 18.13
N GLN A 64 7.94 16.20 18.72
CA GLN A 64 8.26 15.60 20.00
C GLN A 64 9.33 14.52 19.82
N ASP A 65 9.04 13.52 18.98
CA ASP A 65 9.86 12.33 18.79
C ASP A 65 9.84 11.86 17.34
N TYR A 66 10.98 11.35 16.88
CA TYR A 66 11.10 10.58 15.65
C TYR A 66 11.13 9.09 15.99
N LEU A 67 10.28 8.31 15.31
CA LEU A 67 10.09 6.89 15.57
C LEU A 67 10.60 6.04 14.40
N GLY A 68 10.75 4.74 14.59
CA GLY A 68 10.87 3.84 13.45
C GLY A 68 9.50 3.58 12.87
N THR A 69 9.36 3.56 11.55
CA THR A 69 8.24 2.83 10.95
C THR A 69 8.65 1.35 10.93
N ASP A 70 7.73 0.39 11.01
CA ASP A 70 8.17 -1.00 10.82
C ASP A 70 8.61 -1.22 9.35
N ASN A 71 8.22 -0.36 8.40
CA ASN A 71 8.22 -0.62 6.96
C ASN A 71 8.62 0.61 6.09
N GLY A 72 9.82 1.15 6.32
CA GLY A 72 10.25 2.45 5.76
C GLY A 72 10.38 2.49 4.24
N ASN A 73 10.83 1.39 3.64
CA ASN A 73 10.96 1.26 2.19
C ASN A 73 9.60 1.08 1.49
N LEU A 74 8.62 0.45 2.16
CA LEU A 74 7.27 0.31 1.64
C LEU A 74 6.60 1.68 1.46
N HIS A 75 6.58 2.48 2.53
CA HIS A 75 6.02 3.83 2.49
C HIS A 75 6.77 4.78 1.56
N LEU A 76 8.09 4.62 1.45
CA LEU A 76 8.88 5.35 0.44
C LEU A 76 8.47 4.95 -0.99
N GLY A 77 8.10 3.69 -1.21
CA GLY A 77 7.55 3.21 -2.48
C GLY A 77 6.24 3.88 -2.86
N TYR A 78 5.30 3.97 -1.92
CA TYR A 78 4.04 4.71 -2.12
C TYR A 78 4.28 6.19 -2.41
N THR A 79 5.16 6.81 -1.63
CA THR A 79 5.55 8.20 -1.83
C THR A 79 6.15 8.40 -3.23
N LEU A 80 7.06 7.52 -3.65
CA LEU A 80 7.67 7.60 -4.97
C LEU A 80 6.62 7.42 -6.09
N ALA A 81 5.69 6.48 -5.96
CA ALA A 81 4.63 6.27 -6.93
C ALA A 81 3.73 7.50 -7.08
N SER A 82 3.28 8.07 -5.97
CA SER A 82 2.50 9.32 -5.95
C SER A 82 3.24 10.46 -6.65
N GLN A 83 4.51 10.68 -6.30
CA GLN A 83 5.29 11.78 -6.89
C GLN A 83 5.58 11.55 -8.38
N CYS A 84 5.66 10.29 -8.83
CA CYS A 84 5.72 9.96 -10.26
C CYS A 84 4.41 10.28 -10.99
N LEU A 85 3.25 10.05 -10.37
CA LEU A 85 1.95 10.43 -10.93
C LEU A 85 1.80 11.95 -10.99
N ARG A 86 2.21 12.67 -9.94
CA ARG A 86 2.27 14.14 -9.92
C ARG A 86 3.18 14.68 -11.02
N TYR A 87 4.37 14.09 -11.19
CA TYR A 87 5.28 14.39 -12.30
C TYR A 87 4.58 14.19 -13.65
N LYS A 88 3.90 13.05 -13.85
CA LYS A 88 3.23 12.75 -15.13
C LYS A 88 2.11 13.74 -15.42
N TYR A 89 1.32 14.09 -14.41
CA TYR A 89 0.28 15.10 -14.52
C TYR A 89 0.87 16.46 -14.92
N ALA A 90 1.94 16.90 -14.24
CA ALA A 90 2.61 18.16 -14.56
C ALA A 90 3.18 18.17 -15.99
N LEU A 91 3.79 17.07 -16.42
CA LEU A 91 4.32 16.89 -17.76
C LEU A 91 3.21 17.00 -18.83
N ASP A 92 2.09 16.29 -18.63
CA ASP A 92 0.97 16.28 -19.57
C ASP A 92 0.28 17.64 -19.68
N ASN A 93 0.28 18.42 -18.60
CA ASN A 93 -0.32 19.76 -18.54
C ASN A 93 0.68 20.88 -18.81
N SER A 94 1.93 20.57 -19.14
CA SER A 94 3.00 21.56 -19.37
C SER A 94 3.22 22.54 -18.19
N ASP A 95 2.99 22.07 -16.96
CA ASP A 95 3.25 22.83 -15.74
C ASP A 95 4.71 22.64 -15.31
N LEU A 96 5.58 23.56 -15.72
CA LEU A 96 7.02 23.47 -15.46
C LEU A 96 7.37 23.60 -13.97
N ALA A 97 6.64 24.42 -13.22
CA ALA A 97 6.92 24.63 -11.80
C ALA A 97 6.60 23.36 -11.01
N GLU A 98 5.46 22.73 -11.33
CA GLU A 98 5.08 21.46 -10.72
C GLU A 98 5.98 20.32 -11.19
N LEU A 99 6.39 20.31 -12.45
CA LEU A 99 7.31 19.30 -12.97
C LEU A 99 8.67 19.34 -12.24
N GLU A 100 9.22 20.53 -12.01
CA GLU A 100 10.46 20.72 -11.25
C GLU A 100 10.30 20.25 -9.80
N ASN A 101 9.18 20.61 -9.16
CA ASN A 101 8.88 20.24 -7.79
C ASN A 101 8.72 18.72 -7.62
N ALA A 102 7.91 18.07 -8.47
CA ALA A 102 7.72 16.63 -8.46
C ALA A 102 9.03 15.89 -8.77
N THR A 103 9.83 16.35 -9.74
CA THR A 103 11.14 15.76 -10.07
C THR A 103 12.08 15.76 -8.86
N ARG A 104 12.13 16.87 -8.12
CA ARG A 104 12.93 16.99 -6.90
C ARG A 104 12.52 15.97 -5.83
N MET A 105 11.21 15.78 -5.62
CA MET A 105 10.70 14.79 -4.67
C MET A 105 10.94 13.34 -5.12
N VAL A 106 10.78 13.04 -6.41
CA VAL A 106 11.15 11.75 -7.01
C VAL A 106 12.63 11.47 -6.77
N LYS A 107 13.51 12.44 -7.02
CA LYS A 107 14.96 12.31 -6.82
C LYS A 107 15.33 12.03 -5.36
N ASN A 108 14.65 12.70 -4.41
CA ASN A 108 14.82 12.40 -2.98
C ASN A 108 14.47 10.94 -2.70
N CYS A 109 13.31 10.46 -3.13
CA CYS A 109 12.88 9.08 -2.88
C CYS A 109 13.80 8.05 -3.55
N VAL A 110 14.22 8.27 -4.80
CA VAL A 110 15.21 7.42 -5.51
C VAL A 110 16.56 7.40 -4.80
N SER A 111 16.96 8.50 -4.16
CA SER A 111 18.15 8.55 -3.31
C SER A 111 17.99 7.72 -2.03
N GLY A 112 16.79 7.66 -1.45
CA GLY A 112 16.46 6.75 -0.34
C GLY A 112 16.64 5.29 -0.74
N PHE A 113 16.01 4.85 -1.83
CA PHE A 113 16.18 3.49 -2.36
C PHE A 113 17.63 3.18 -2.75
N THR A 114 18.34 4.16 -3.33
CA THR A 114 19.78 4.06 -3.58
C THR A 114 20.52 3.69 -2.30
N ASN A 115 20.29 4.42 -1.21
CA ASN A 115 21.01 4.18 0.04
C ASN A 115 20.64 2.84 0.66
N MET A 116 19.38 2.41 0.53
CA MET A 116 18.90 1.12 1.03
C MET A 116 19.47 -0.09 0.29
N LEU A 117 19.96 0.09 -0.94
CA LEU A 117 20.76 -0.92 -1.64
C LEU A 117 22.26 -0.69 -1.49
N ALA A 118 22.74 0.55 -1.53
CA ALA A 118 24.17 0.84 -1.48
C ALA A 118 24.79 0.49 -0.13
N ALA A 119 24.16 0.89 0.98
CA ALA A 119 24.72 0.74 2.31
C ALA A 119 24.96 -0.73 2.73
N PRO A 120 24.00 -1.66 2.58
CA PRO A 120 24.26 -3.06 2.92
C PRO A 120 25.22 -3.75 1.96
N ASN A 121 25.26 -3.33 0.68
CA ASN A 121 25.99 -4.04 -0.36
C ASN A 121 27.36 -3.42 -0.72
N GLY A 122 27.69 -2.24 -0.20
CA GLY A 122 28.95 -1.54 -0.44
C GLY A 122 29.02 -0.71 -1.72
N GLY A 123 27.90 -0.57 -2.44
CA GLY A 123 27.78 0.19 -3.68
C GLY A 123 26.52 -0.16 -4.48
N ILE A 124 26.41 0.44 -5.68
CA ILE A 124 25.25 0.29 -6.57
C ILE A 124 25.64 -0.35 -7.90
N GLY A 125 24.74 -1.17 -8.44
CA GLY A 125 24.90 -1.83 -9.74
C GLY A 125 25.06 -3.35 -9.64
N PRO A 126 24.99 -4.07 -10.77
CA PRO A 126 24.85 -5.53 -10.82
C PRO A 126 26.06 -6.32 -10.28
N ASP A 127 27.23 -5.68 -10.21
CA ASP A 127 28.45 -6.29 -9.69
C ASP A 127 28.47 -6.35 -8.15
N TYR A 128 27.66 -5.52 -7.49
CA TYR A 128 27.49 -5.55 -6.04
C TYR A 128 26.48 -6.65 -5.64
N PRO A 129 26.51 -7.12 -4.38
CA PRO A 129 25.42 -7.93 -3.84
C PRO A 129 24.09 -7.17 -3.92
N GLY A 130 22.97 -7.90 -3.96
CA GLY A 130 21.64 -7.30 -4.13
C GLY A 130 20.73 -7.53 -2.94
N MET A 131 21.22 -7.29 -1.72
CA MET A 131 20.41 -7.42 -0.50
C MET A 131 19.69 -6.10 -0.21
N PRO A 132 18.35 -6.01 -0.37
CA PRO A 132 17.61 -4.79 -0.09
C PRO A 132 17.45 -4.59 1.42
N ALA A 133 17.83 -3.41 1.92
CA ALA A 133 17.57 -3.03 3.30
C ALA A 133 16.15 -2.47 3.46
N ARG A 134 15.62 -2.60 4.68
CA ARG A 134 14.36 -2.00 5.10
C ARG A 134 14.55 -0.55 5.57
N PHE A 135 15.67 -0.30 6.24
CA PHE A 135 16.10 1.02 6.68
C PHE A 135 17.60 1.17 6.56
N VAL A 136 18.04 2.41 6.35
CA VAL A 136 19.44 2.79 6.49
C VAL A 136 19.55 4.16 7.14
N SER A 137 20.62 4.40 7.89
CA SER A 137 20.91 5.71 8.45
C SER A 137 22.40 5.94 8.57
N ALA A 138 22.85 7.09 8.05
CA ALA A 138 24.18 7.59 8.27
C ALA A 138 24.34 8.10 9.72
N PRO A 139 25.54 8.04 10.33
CA PRO A 139 25.77 8.48 11.71
C PRO A 139 25.28 9.91 12.02
N GLU A 140 25.44 10.84 11.09
CA GLU A 140 25.01 12.23 11.20
C GLU A 140 23.48 12.37 11.31
N ASN A 141 22.74 11.36 10.84
CA ASN A 141 21.28 11.30 10.85
C ASN A 141 20.73 10.51 12.05
N ARG A 142 21.57 10.16 13.03
CA ARG A 142 21.16 9.42 14.24
C ARG A 142 20.01 10.08 15.00
N LYS A 143 19.91 11.41 14.98
CA LYS A 143 18.82 12.15 15.63
C LYS A 143 17.43 11.81 15.07
N TYR A 144 17.35 11.34 13.83
CA TYR A 144 16.09 10.90 13.22
C TYR A 144 15.86 9.41 13.47
N HIS A 145 16.90 8.57 13.37
CA HIS A 145 16.77 7.12 13.45
C HIS A 145 17.46 6.52 14.67
N GLN A 146 17.26 7.08 15.86
CA GLN A 146 18.02 6.67 17.05
C GLN A 146 17.93 5.16 17.33
N TRP A 147 16.73 4.60 17.16
CA TRP A 147 16.42 3.18 17.34
C TRP A 147 17.27 2.24 16.44
N LEU A 148 17.72 2.70 15.27
CA LEU A 148 18.54 1.90 14.35
C LEU A 148 19.99 1.71 14.84
N PHE A 149 20.42 2.60 15.75
CA PHE A 149 21.74 2.54 16.39
C PHE A 149 21.72 1.71 17.67
N ASP A 150 20.54 1.31 18.14
CA ASP A 150 20.41 0.44 19.30
C ASP A 150 20.67 -1.03 18.92
N PRO A 151 21.23 -1.84 19.85
CA PRO A 151 21.46 -3.27 19.60
C PRO A 151 20.15 -4.00 19.29
N HIS A 152 20.10 -4.65 18.13
CA HIS A 152 18.96 -5.46 17.72
C HIS A 152 19.40 -6.54 16.73
N PRO A 153 18.81 -7.76 16.73
CA PRO A 153 19.23 -8.86 15.85
C PRO A 153 19.12 -8.54 14.34
N ARG A 154 18.28 -7.58 13.99
CA ARG A 154 18.06 -7.15 12.59
C ARG A 154 18.88 -5.91 12.20
N HIS A 155 19.66 -5.32 13.10
CA HIS A 155 20.44 -4.11 12.84
C HIS A 155 21.92 -4.41 12.65
N PHE A 156 22.45 -4.05 11.49
CA PHE A 156 23.82 -4.32 11.06
C PHE A 156 24.54 -3.01 10.73
N ASN A 157 25.86 -3.10 10.57
CA ASN A 157 26.62 -2.04 9.92
C ASN A 157 26.54 -2.22 8.40
N GLY A 158 26.67 -1.12 7.66
CA GLY A 158 26.84 -1.18 6.22
C GLY A 158 28.18 -1.81 5.82
N THR A 159 28.39 -1.93 4.51
CA THR A 159 29.56 -2.57 3.90
C THR A 159 30.45 -1.54 3.21
N GLY A 160 31.76 -1.75 3.24
CA GLY A 160 32.72 -0.92 2.50
C GLY A 160 32.69 0.56 2.92
N PRO A 161 32.50 1.51 1.99
CA PRO A 161 32.41 2.95 2.31
C PRO A 161 31.29 3.29 3.29
N TYR A 162 30.29 2.42 3.43
CA TYR A 162 29.14 2.59 4.33
C TYR A 162 29.32 1.85 5.66
N SER A 163 30.54 1.42 6.01
CA SER A 163 30.83 0.65 7.24
C SER A 163 30.44 1.35 8.55
N ASN A 164 30.33 2.69 8.55
CA ASN A 164 29.84 3.47 9.67
C ASN A 164 28.30 3.69 9.63
N TRP A 165 27.63 3.37 8.54
CA TRP A 165 26.16 3.45 8.44
C TRP A 165 25.52 2.29 9.18
N ARG A 166 24.31 2.52 9.68
CA ARG A 166 23.45 1.47 10.22
C ARG A 166 22.42 1.07 9.20
N VAL A 167 22.16 -0.23 9.11
CA VAL A 167 21.17 -0.81 8.20
C VAL A 167 20.27 -1.78 8.95
N ARG A 168 18.98 -1.80 8.63
CA ARG A 168 18.05 -2.85 9.07
C ARG A 168 17.81 -3.80 7.91
N LEU A 169 18.14 -5.07 8.13
CA LEU A 169 17.95 -6.15 7.18
C LEU A 169 16.82 -7.06 7.66
N HIS A 170 16.76 -8.29 7.15
CA HIS A 170 15.63 -9.21 7.33
C HIS A 170 14.34 -8.60 6.77
N THR A 171 14.46 -8.02 5.59
CA THR A 171 13.35 -7.52 4.78
C THR A 171 12.43 -8.69 4.47
N SER A 172 11.21 -8.65 4.97
CA SER A 172 10.17 -9.65 4.66
C SER A 172 9.70 -9.50 3.20
N ARG A 173 9.06 -10.54 2.65
CA ARG A 173 8.63 -10.56 1.25
C ARG A 173 7.72 -9.38 0.89
N ASP A 174 6.73 -9.12 1.74
CA ASP A 174 5.78 -8.00 1.63
C ASP A 174 6.49 -6.64 1.49
N GLU A 175 7.58 -6.41 2.20
CA GLU A 175 8.33 -5.15 2.12
C GLU A 175 8.96 -4.91 0.74
N LEU A 176 9.22 -5.95 -0.05
CA LEU A 176 9.73 -5.79 -1.41
C LEU A 176 8.72 -5.07 -2.33
N ALA A 177 7.44 -5.04 -1.96
CA ALA A 177 6.39 -4.33 -2.69
C ALA A 177 6.74 -2.85 -2.90
N GLY A 178 7.30 -2.17 -1.89
CA GLY A 178 7.71 -0.77 -2.00
C GLY A 178 8.80 -0.54 -3.03
N TYR A 179 9.77 -1.46 -3.12
CA TYR A 179 10.79 -1.43 -4.17
C TYR A 179 10.14 -1.59 -5.54
N TYR A 180 9.24 -2.55 -5.68
CA TYR A 180 8.66 -2.89 -6.98
C TYR A 180 7.76 -1.79 -7.49
N LEU A 181 6.84 -1.30 -6.65
CA LEU A 181 5.94 -0.20 -6.97
C LEU A 181 6.73 1.07 -7.32
N GLY A 182 7.71 1.44 -6.48
CA GLY A 182 8.53 2.62 -6.70
C GLY A 182 9.37 2.53 -7.99
N PHE A 183 10.02 1.38 -8.24
CA PHE A 183 10.86 1.19 -9.42
C PHE A 183 10.02 1.17 -10.69
N ALA A 184 8.89 0.47 -10.67
CA ALA A 184 7.97 0.43 -11.80
C ALA A 184 7.39 1.81 -12.12
N SER A 185 7.01 2.59 -11.10
CA SER A 185 6.48 3.94 -11.28
C SER A 185 7.49 4.86 -11.94
N VAL A 186 8.76 4.82 -11.52
CA VAL A 186 9.82 5.62 -12.17
C VAL A 186 9.99 5.23 -13.63
N LEU A 187 10.12 3.92 -13.91
CA LEU A 187 10.31 3.43 -15.27
C LEU A 187 9.11 3.69 -16.18
N ARG A 188 7.89 3.76 -15.61
CA ARG A 188 6.65 3.96 -16.37
C ARG A 188 6.37 5.42 -16.68
N PHE A 189 6.62 6.32 -15.73
CA PHE A 189 6.08 7.67 -15.75
C PHE A 189 7.11 8.79 -15.89
N ILE A 190 8.38 8.55 -15.53
CA ILE A 190 9.42 9.58 -15.59
C ILE A 190 10.05 9.57 -16.98
N ASP A 191 10.01 10.71 -17.67
CA ASP A 191 10.65 10.89 -18.97
C ASP A 191 12.13 11.28 -18.78
N PRO A 192 13.10 10.41 -19.13
CA PRO A 192 14.52 10.71 -18.97
C PRO A 192 15.01 11.86 -19.87
N GLU A 193 14.24 12.26 -20.87
CA GLU A 193 14.59 13.38 -21.77
C GLU A 193 14.04 14.73 -21.28
N ALA A 194 13.18 14.75 -20.26
CA ALA A 194 12.61 15.99 -19.74
C ALA A 194 13.65 16.91 -19.09
N ASN A 195 14.56 16.38 -18.27
CA ASN A 195 15.68 17.11 -17.64
C ASN A 195 16.75 16.16 -17.07
N GLU A 196 17.88 16.72 -16.60
CA GLU A 196 19.01 15.95 -16.05
C GLU A 196 18.63 15.13 -14.79
N ASP A 197 17.75 15.66 -13.95
CA ASP A 197 17.34 14.99 -12.71
C ASP A 197 16.39 13.82 -13.00
N SER A 198 15.48 13.97 -13.97
CA SER A 198 14.66 12.86 -14.49
C SER A 198 15.53 11.76 -15.08
N ARG A 199 16.53 12.13 -15.90
CA ARG A 199 17.51 11.17 -16.44
C ARG A 199 18.25 10.43 -15.35
N TRP A 200 18.73 11.15 -14.33
CA TRP A 200 19.41 10.55 -13.18
C TRP A 200 18.51 9.55 -12.45
N CYS A 201 17.23 9.88 -12.24
CA CYS A 201 16.28 9.01 -11.55
C CYS A 201 16.09 7.68 -12.31
N VAL A 202 15.83 7.75 -13.62
CA VAL A 202 15.61 6.57 -14.47
C VAL A 202 16.87 5.70 -14.52
N GLU A 203 18.04 6.29 -14.80
CA GLU A 203 19.30 5.53 -14.85
C GLU A 203 19.67 4.93 -13.50
N ARG A 204 19.36 5.62 -12.40
CA ARG A 204 19.57 5.08 -11.07
C ARG A 204 18.67 3.87 -10.82
N ILE A 205 17.36 3.97 -11.07
CA ILE A 205 16.43 2.86 -10.89
C ILE A 205 16.84 1.66 -11.75
N LYS A 206 17.27 1.88 -12.99
CA LYS A 206 17.81 0.79 -13.83
C LYS A 206 18.94 0.04 -13.12
N LEU A 207 19.95 0.74 -12.61
CA LEU A 207 21.06 0.12 -11.87
C LEU A 207 20.59 -0.66 -10.62
N LEU A 208 19.65 -0.10 -9.86
CA LEU A 208 19.10 -0.74 -8.66
C LEU A 208 18.31 -2.01 -9.00
N THR A 209 17.51 -1.98 -10.07
CA THR A 209 16.77 -3.14 -10.59
C THR A 209 17.72 -4.27 -10.97
N ALA A 210 18.76 -3.97 -11.77
CA ALA A 210 19.74 -4.98 -12.17
C ALA A 210 20.47 -5.59 -10.96
N GLN A 211 20.84 -4.75 -9.98
CA GLN A 211 21.46 -5.21 -8.74
C GLN A 211 20.56 -6.16 -7.96
N MET A 212 19.26 -5.85 -7.81
CA MET A 212 18.31 -6.73 -7.14
C MET A 212 18.14 -8.06 -7.88
N ILE A 213 17.96 -8.04 -9.20
CA ILE A 213 17.79 -9.26 -10.01
C ILE A 213 19.04 -10.13 -9.90
N GLU A 214 20.23 -9.59 -10.12
CA GLU A 214 21.47 -10.38 -10.04
C GLU A 214 21.74 -10.88 -8.61
N GLY A 215 21.40 -10.08 -7.60
CA GLY A 215 21.42 -10.50 -6.20
C GLY A 215 20.55 -11.72 -5.94
N PHE A 216 19.26 -11.63 -6.28
CA PHE A 216 18.33 -12.73 -6.09
C PHE A 216 18.68 -13.95 -6.95
N ARG A 217 19.15 -13.78 -8.18
CA ARG A 217 19.60 -14.92 -9.00
C ARG A 217 20.74 -15.71 -8.34
N LYS A 218 21.70 -15.01 -7.71
CA LYS A 218 22.82 -15.65 -6.97
C LYS A 218 22.35 -16.40 -5.72
N THR A 219 21.22 -16.01 -5.13
CA THR A 219 20.64 -16.64 -3.94
C THR A 219 19.53 -17.64 -4.26
N ASN A 220 19.34 -17.98 -5.55
CA ASN A 220 18.19 -18.76 -6.02
C ASN A 220 16.86 -18.16 -5.53
N TRP A 221 16.72 -16.84 -5.65
CA TRP A 221 15.53 -16.05 -5.31
C TRP A 221 15.13 -16.07 -3.83
N LEU A 222 16.05 -16.47 -2.96
CA LEU A 222 15.88 -16.38 -1.50
C LEU A 222 16.25 -14.98 -1.01
N VAL A 223 15.45 -14.46 -0.08
CA VAL A 223 15.79 -13.26 0.66
C VAL A 223 16.76 -13.62 1.80
N LEU A 224 17.84 -12.86 1.90
CA LEU A 224 18.90 -13.09 2.89
C LEU A 224 18.92 -12.00 3.98
N GLY A 225 19.32 -12.42 5.19
CA GLY A 225 19.59 -11.54 6.33
C GLY A 225 21.05 -11.09 6.36
N GLY A 226 21.40 -10.27 7.36
CA GLY A 226 22.74 -9.66 7.44
C GLY A 226 23.89 -10.64 7.66
N ASN A 227 23.59 -11.83 8.19
CA ASN A 227 24.58 -12.91 8.36
C ASN A 227 24.64 -13.87 7.15
N GLY A 228 23.92 -13.56 6.06
CA GLY A 228 23.80 -14.42 4.88
C GLY A 228 22.85 -15.60 5.05
N GLU A 229 22.11 -15.67 6.17
CA GLU A 229 21.11 -16.69 6.42
C GLU A 229 19.78 -16.39 5.69
N PRO A 230 19.03 -17.39 5.22
CA PRO A 230 17.70 -17.19 4.69
C PRO A 230 16.75 -16.65 5.76
N VAL A 231 15.89 -15.70 5.41
CA VAL A 231 14.94 -15.08 6.36
C VAL A 231 13.52 -15.64 6.23
N GLY A 232 13.39 -16.82 5.61
CA GLY A 232 12.10 -17.50 5.40
C GLY A 232 11.25 -16.93 4.27
N SER A 233 11.78 -16.01 3.46
CA SER A 233 11.11 -15.46 2.27
C SER A 233 11.77 -15.96 0.98
N ASP A 234 10.95 -16.49 0.07
CA ASP A 234 11.34 -17.03 -1.24
C ASP A 234 10.47 -16.39 -2.33
N LEU A 235 11.10 -15.93 -3.42
CA LEU A 235 10.40 -15.35 -4.56
C LEU A 235 10.15 -16.39 -5.67
N ASN A 236 10.72 -17.60 -5.56
CA ASN A 236 10.41 -18.68 -6.49
C ASN A 236 8.92 -19.03 -6.44
N PRO A 237 8.36 -19.48 -7.57
CA PRO A 237 6.98 -19.92 -7.61
C PRO A 237 6.79 -21.20 -6.78
N ILE A 238 6.04 -21.09 -5.68
CA ILE A 238 5.56 -22.22 -4.90
C ILE A 238 4.04 -22.28 -5.08
N LEU A 239 3.54 -23.31 -5.78
CA LEU A 239 2.11 -23.64 -5.90
C LEU A 239 1.17 -22.43 -6.09
N GLY A 240 1.31 -21.72 -7.22
CA GLY A 240 0.41 -20.61 -7.58
C GLY A 240 0.90 -19.22 -7.16
N GLU A 241 1.74 -19.09 -6.14
CA GLU A 241 2.27 -17.79 -5.70
C GLU A 241 3.55 -17.41 -6.46
N SER A 242 3.41 -16.73 -7.59
CA SER A 242 4.53 -16.51 -8.52
C SER A 242 4.75 -15.08 -8.98
N ILE A 243 3.92 -14.15 -8.49
CA ILE A 243 3.89 -12.79 -9.00
C ILE A 243 5.12 -11.97 -8.60
N TRP A 244 5.78 -12.29 -7.48
CA TRP A 244 6.94 -11.55 -6.97
C TRP A 244 8.17 -11.63 -7.87
N GLN A 245 8.60 -12.84 -8.25
CA GLN A 245 9.71 -13.01 -9.20
C GLN A 245 9.32 -12.48 -10.58
N LEU A 246 8.09 -12.73 -11.02
CA LEU A 246 7.60 -12.30 -12.32
C LEU A 246 7.60 -10.77 -12.46
N ALA A 247 7.07 -10.05 -11.46
CA ALA A 247 7.05 -8.60 -11.43
C ALA A 247 8.47 -8.01 -11.44
N LEU A 248 9.39 -8.53 -10.62
CA LEU A 248 10.77 -8.05 -10.62
C LEU A 248 11.45 -8.30 -11.98
N LEU A 249 11.18 -9.43 -12.63
CA LEU A 249 11.67 -9.68 -13.99
C LEU A 249 11.02 -8.76 -15.03
N ARG A 250 9.75 -8.37 -14.89
CA ARG A 250 9.10 -7.38 -15.76
C ARG A 250 9.68 -5.97 -15.59
N ILE A 251 9.99 -5.59 -14.35
CA ILE A 251 10.73 -4.35 -14.03
C ILE A 251 12.12 -4.43 -14.69
N GLY A 252 12.80 -5.56 -14.59
CA GLY A 252 14.06 -5.85 -15.29
C GLY A 252 13.96 -5.71 -16.79
N ALA A 253 12.99 -6.37 -17.41
CA ALA A 253 12.70 -6.32 -18.84
C ALA A 253 12.44 -4.88 -19.32
N THR A 254 11.80 -4.05 -18.51
CA THR A 254 11.61 -2.63 -18.80
C THR A 254 12.91 -1.83 -18.68
N ALA A 255 13.75 -2.15 -17.68
CA ALA A 255 15.00 -1.44 -17.42
C ALA A 255 16.13 -1.80 -18.41
N TYR A 256 16.28 -3.08 -18.75
CA TYR A 256 17.30 -3.64 -19.64
C TYR A 256 16.68 -4.80 -20.46
N PRO A 257 15.89 -4.49 -21.50
CA PRO A 257 15.16 -5.50 -22.26
C PRO A 257 16.08 -6.57 -22.86
N GLU A 258 17.24 -6.17 -23.36
CA GLU A 258 18.23 -7.07 -23.96
C GLU A 258 18.79 -8.12 -22.98
N VAL A 259 18.71 -7.87 -21.67
CA VAL A 259 19.21 -8.76 -20.62
C VAL A 259 18.08 -9.59 -20.00
N TYR A 260 16.95 -8.93 -19.70
CA TYR A 260 15.92 -9.51 -18.83
C TYR A 260 14.64 -9.94 -19.56
N ASP A 261 14.35 -9.48 -20.79
CA ASP A 261 13.18 -9.93 -21.56
C ASP A 261 13.12 -11.46 -21.72
N PRO A 262 14.22 -12.17 -22.05
CA PRO A 262 14.16 -13.62 -22.20
C PRO A 262 13.82 -14.33 -20.89
N LEU A 263 14.32 -13.81 -19.77
CA LEU A 263 14.04 -14.35 -18.43
C LEU A 263 12.60 -14.11 -18.02
N TYR A 264 12.10 -12.89 -18.26
CA TYR A 264 10.70 -12.54 -18.04
C TYR A 264 9.76 -13.46 -18.84
N ASN A 265 9.96 -13.57 -20.15
CA ASN A 265 9.12 -14.39 -21.01
C ASN A 265 9.14 -15.87 -20.64
N TYR A 266 10.32 -16.39 -20.25
CA TYR A 266 10.43 -17.76 -19.74
C TYR A 266 9.63 -17.95 -18.45
N ALA A 267 9.75 -17.03 -17.49
CA ALA A 267 8.97 -17.06 -16.25
C ALA A 267 7.47 -16.95 -16.52
N ALA A 268 7.04 -15.94 -17.28
CA ALA A 268 5.63 -15.71 -17.64
C ALA A 268 5.00 -16.95 -18.30
N THR A 269 5.70 -17.58 -19.25
CA THR A 269 5.23 -18.81 -19.93
C THR A 269 5.10 -19.97 -18.95
N LYS A 270 6.09 -20.16 -18.07
CA LYS A 270 6.04 -21.21 -17.05
C LYS A 270 4.89 -20.98 -16.07
N LEU A 271 4.62 -19.74 -15.69
CA LEU A 271 3.54 -19.40 -14.76
C LEU A 271 2.15 -19.53 -15.39
N MET A 272 2.00 -19.14 -16.66
CA MET A 272 0.81 -19.47 -17.44
C MET A 272 0.58 -21.00 -17.53
N SER A 273 1.65 -21.80 -17.62
CA SER A 273 1.52 -23.26 -17.64
C SER A 273 1.14 -23.88 -16.28
N MET A 274 1.27 -23.13 -15.17
CA MET A 274 1.01 -23.59 -13.79
C MET A 274 -0.35 -23.13 -13.23
N HIS A 275 -1.29 -22.73 -14.09
CA HIS A 275 -2.54 -22.04 -13.73
C HIS A 275 -3.33 -22.60 -12.52
N ASN A 276 -3.13 -21.95 -11.37
CA ASN A 276 -4.11 -21.48 -10.38
C ASN A 276 -3.30 -20.70 -9.34
N GLY A 277 -3.32 -19.36 -9.41
CA GLY A 277 -2.34 -18.55 -8.67
C GLY A 277 -2.82 -17.22 -8.13
N HIS A 278 -4.12 -17.00 -8.05
CA HIS A 278 -4.72 -16.04 -7.12
C HIS A 278 -6.18 -16.42 -6.92
N MET A 279 -6.40 -17.35 -6.00
CA MET A 279 -7.55 -17.22 -5.13
C MET A 279 -6.94 -17.00 -3.76
N GLY A 280 -6.93 -15.76 -3.29
CA GLY A 280 -7.17 -15.59 -1.87
C GLY A 280 -8.41 -16.43 -1.58
N SER A 281 -8.29 -17.45 -0.73
CA SER A 281 -9.50 -18.13 -0.29
C SER A 281 -10.41 -17.08 0.34
N VAL A 282 -11.73 -17.25 0.31
CA VAL A 282 -12.65 -16.34 1.03
C VAL A 282 -12.17 -16.15 2.47
N SER A 283 -11.61 -17.20 3.08
CA SER A 283 -10.97 -17.16 4.39
C SER A 283 -9.69 -16.31 4.43
N ASN A 284 -8.78 -16.39 3.44
CA ASN A 284 -7.57 -15.56 3.43
C ASN A 284 -7.90 -14.10 3.16
N THR A 285 -8.85 -13.82 2.28
CA THR A 285 -9.32 -12.44 2.05
C THR A 285 -10.11 -11.92 3.25
N ALA A 286 -10.81 -12.80 3.95
CA ALA A 286 -11.39 -12.47 5.23
C ALA A 286 -10.30 -12.16 6.26
N TYR A 287 -9.33 -13.05 6.52
CA TYR A 287 -8.38 -12.94 7.64
C TYR A 287 -7.18 -12.03 7.39
N ASP A 288 -6.72 -11.92 6.15
CA ASP A 288 -5.40 -11.36 5.78
C ASP A 288 -5.48 -10.22 4.73
N THR A 289 -6.54 -9.39 4.76
CA THR A 289 -6.71 -8.24 3.85
C THR A 289 -5.45 -7.38 3.73
N TYR A 290 -4.76 -7.14 4.85
CA TYR A 290 -3.48 -6.40 4.88
C TYR A 290 -2.37 -7.07 4.04
N ALA A 291 -2.23 -8.40 4.10
CA ALA A 291 -1.20 -9.12 3.34
C ALA A 291 -1.50 -9.15 1.84
N LEU A 292 -2.78 -9.10 1.48
CA LEU A 292 -3.21 -8.98 0.09
C LEU A 292 -2.98 -7.58 -0.47
N ALA A 293 -3.09 -6.52 0.34
CA ALA A 293 -2.79 -5.15 -0.08
C ALA A 293 -1.34 -4.99 -0.60
N PHE A 294 -0.35 -5.60 0.07
CA PHE A 294 1.05 -5.57 -0.42
C PHE A 294 1.26 -6.40 -1.68
N SER A 295 0.46 -7.45 -1.87
CA SER A 295 0.50 -8.21 -3.11
C SER A 295 -0.05 -7.37 -4.27
N MET A 296 -1.05 -6.52 -4.03
CA MET A 296 -1.58 -5.60 -5.05
C MET A 296 -0.52 -4.65 -5.61
N ASP A 297 0.40 -4.13 -4.79
CA ASP A 297 1.51 -3.30 -5.28
C ASP A 297 2.36 -4.00 -6.33
N VAL A 298 2.60 -5.30 -6.11
CA VAL A 298 3.37 -6.17 -7.01
C VAL A 298 2.58 -6.44 -8.28
N GLU A 299 1.27 -6.67 -8.17
CA GLU A 299 0.39 -6.86 -9.33
C GLU A 299 0.30 -5.57 -10.16
N PHE A 300 0.15 -4.42 -9.50
CA PHE A 300 0.14 -3.12 -10.13
C PHE A 300 1.44 -2.86 -10.89
N ALA A 301 2.60 -3.09 -10.25
CA ALA A 301 3.90 -2.95 -10.90
C ALA A 301 4.04 -3.86 -12.13
N LEU A 302 3.57 -5.12 -12.05
CA LEU A 302 3.57 -6.06 -13.17
C LEU A 302 2.65 -5.59 -14.31
N ILE A 303 1.39 -5.26 -14.02
CA ILE A 303 0.37 -4.89 -15.00
C ILE A 303 0.73 -3.57 -15.70
N MET A 304 1.18 -2.57 -14.95
CA MET A 304 1.50 -1.25 -15.49
C MET A 304 2.70 -1.25 -16.44
N LEU A 305 3.62 -2.19 -16.26
CA LEU A 305 4.81 -2.38 -17.11
C LEU A 305 4.63 -3.46 -18.20
N GLU A 306 3.51 -4.18 -18.21
CA GLU A 306 3.25 -5.19 -19.22
C GLU A 306 3.00 -4.53 -20.59
N ASP A 307 3.81 -4.91 -21.57
CA ASP A 307 3.77 -4.39 -22.93
C ASP A 307 3.06 -5.34 -23.91
N ASN A 308 2.79 -6.59 -23.49
CA ASN A 308 1.96 -7.54 -24.22
C ASN A 308 0.48 -7.40 -23.81
N PRO A 309 -0.41 -6.91 -24.70
CA PRO A 309 -1.82 -6.68 -24.35
C PRO A 309 -2.58 -7.93 -23.91
N LEU A 310 -2.19 -9.12 -24.40
CA LEU A 310 -2.85 -10.38 -24.02
C LEU A 310 -2.48 -10.79 -22.59
N LEU A 311 -1.22 -10.61 -22.21
CA LEU A 311 -0.77 -10.86 -20.84
C LEU A 311 -1.32 -9.80 -19.89
N GLN A 312 -1.33 -8.53 -20.30
CA GLN A 312 -1.86 -7.44 -19.49
C GLN A 312 -3.34 -7.67 -19.18
N HIS A 313 -4.14 -7.97 -20.21
CA HIS A 313 -5.54 -8.31 -20.02
C HIS A 313 -5.72 -9.59 -19.18
N HIS A 314 -4.85 -10.60 -19.33
CA HIS A 314 -4.88 -11.78 -18.48
C HIS A 314 -4.68 -11.43 -17.00
N TYR A 315 -3.68 -10.62 -16.68
CA TYR A 315 -3.39 -10.21 -15.31
C TYR A 315 -4.51 -9.34 -14.72
N ILE A 316 -5.01 -8.35 -15.47
CA ILE A 316 -6.15 -7.51 -15.06
C ILE A 316 -7.37 -8.37 -14.77
N LYS A 317 -7.72 -9.28 -15.68
CA LYS A 317 -8.85 -10.20 -15.48
C LYS A 317 -8.72 -10.99 -14.18
N ARG A 318 -7.51 -11.44 -13.83
CA ARG A 318 -7.27 -12.20 -12.60
C ARG A 318 -7.39 -11.34 -11.35
N PHE A 319 -6.85 -10.12 -11.38
CA PHE A 319 -7.04 -9.15 -10.32
C PHE A 319 -8.52 -8.88 -10.07
N GLU A 320 -9.29 -8.63 -11.14
CA GLU A 320 -10.71 -8.29 -11.06
C GLU A 320 -11.58 -9.45 -10.58
N GLU A 321 -11.45 -10.64 -11.17
CA GLU A 321 -12.23 -11.82 -10.78
C GLU A 321 -11.80 -12.39 -9.41
N GLY A 322 -10.54 -12.21 -9.04
CA GLY A 322 -9.91 -12.87 -7.90
C GLY A 322 -9.80 -12.00 -6.65
N PHE A 323 -9.23 -10.81 -6.73
CA PHE A 323 -8.96 -9.95 -5.56
C PHE A 323 -10.01 -8.86 -5.42
N TYR A 324 -10.20 -8.04 -6.47
CA TYR A 324 -11.10 -6.91 -6.40
C TYR A 324 -12.57 -7.34 -6.26
N SER A 325 -12.96 -8.51 -6.77
CA SER A 325 -14.30 -9.08 -6.54
C SER A 325 -14.66 -9.22 -5.06
N PHE A 326 -13.68 -9.45 -4.18
CA PHE A 326 -13.89 -9.50 -2.72
C PHE A 326 -13.83 -8.12 -2.05
N LEU A 327 -13.23 -7.14 -2.72
CA LEU A 327 -13.13 -5.76 -2.23
C LEU A 327 -14.15 -4.82 -2.84
N ARG A 328 -14.97 -5.34 -3.76
CA ARG A 328 -16.01 -4.58 -4.44
C ARG A 328 -16.92 -3.94 -3.39
N TYR A 329 -17.18 -2.64 -3.56
CA TYR A 329 -17.92 -1.78 -2.63
C TYR A 329 -17.19 -1.35 -1.37
N HIS A 330 -15.91 -1.69 -1.24
CA HIS A 330 -15.09 -1.11 -0.19
C HIS A 330 -14.90 0.37 -0.47
N ARG A 331 -15.18 1.22 0.53
CA ARG A 331 -14.93 2.66 0.46
C ARG A 331 -13.45 3.00 0.73
N ASN A 332 -12.56 2.20 0.15
CA ASN A 332 -11.11 2.33 0.28
C ASN A 332 -10.54 2.90 -1.02
N ALA A 333 -10.07 4.15 -0.96
CA ALA A 333 -9.56 4.87 -2.12
C ALA A 333 -8.37 4.15 -2.79
N PHE A 334 -7.52 3.46 -2.03
CA PHE A 334 -6.33 2.78 -2.56
C PHE A 334 -6.70 1.64 -3.52
N PHE A 335 -7.61 0.75 -3.09
CA PHE A 335 -8.08 -0.35 -3.94
C PHE A 335 -8.89 0.14 -5.15
N ASN A 336 -9.74 1.16 -4.92
CA ASN A 336 -10.60 1.71 -5.96
C ASN A 336 -9.79 2.45 -7.04
N ILE A 337 -8.71 3.16 -6.68
CA ILE A 337 -7.81 3.82 -7.65
C ILE A 337 -7.10 2.79 -8.52
N VAL A 338 -6.65 1.67 -7.95
CA VAL A 338 -5.99 0.59 -8.73
C VAL A 338 -6.96 -0.03 -9.73
N HIS A 339 -8.18 -0.34 -9.30
CA HIS A 339 -9.24 -0.83 -10.20
C HIS A 339 -9.49 0.14 -11.36
N LEU A 340 -9.79 1.41 -11.06
CA LEU A 340 -10.04 2.42 -12.11
C LEU A 340 -8.83 2.58 -13.05
N THR A 341 -7.61 2.50 -12.53
CA THR A 341 -6.39 2.55 -13.35
C THR A 341 -6.35 1.39 -14.34
N PHE A 342 -6.63 0.16 -13.90
CA PHE A 342 -6.66 -1.00 -14.80
C PHE A 342 -7.78 -0.93 -15.82
N MET A 343 -8.94 -0.37 -15.47
CA MET A 343 -10.02 -0.15 -16.42
C MET A 343 -9.59 0.77 -17.57
N THR A 344 -8.67 1.71 -17.36
CA THR A 344 -8.10 2.54 -18.43
C THR A 344 -7.18 1.79 -19.41
N LEU A 345 -6.69 0.60 -19.04
CA LEU A 345 -5.74 -0.19 -19.83
C LEU A 345 -6.42 -1.24 -20.72
N ILE A 346 -7.73 -1.47 -20.55
CA ILE A 346 -8.49 -2.48 -21.31
C ILE A 346 -9.46 -1.81 -22.28
N GLN A 347 -9.76 -2.52 -23.36
CA GLN A 347 -10.61 -1.99 -24.43
C GLN A 347 -12.09 -1.92 -24.02
N ASP A 348 -12.55 -2.84 -23.17
CA ASP A 348 -13.93 -2.96 -22.73
C ASP A 348 -13.98 -3.16 -21.22
N SER A 349 -14.03 -2.06 -20.47
CA SER A 349 -14.13 -2.09 -19.00
C SER A 349 -15.49 -2.56 -18.48
N SER A 350 -16.53 -2.53 -19.33
CA SER A 350 -17.87 -3.00 -18.97
C SER A 350 -17.92 -4.49 -18.61
N LEU A 351 -16.86 -5.25 -18.96
CA LEU A 351 -16.67 -6.65 -18.56
C LEU A 351 -16.54 -6.83 -17.04
N PHE A 352 -16.03 -5.83 -16.32
CA PHE A 352 -15.77 -5.90 -14.88
C PHE A 352 -16.67 -4.97 -14.07
N GLU A 353 -17.34 -4.04 -14.73
CA GLU A 353 -18.24 -3.05 -14.14
C GLU A 353 -19.51 -3.71 -13.55
N ASP A 354 -19.99 -3.16 -12.42
CA ASP A 354 -21.33 -3.46 -11.91
C ASP A 354 -22.26 -2.28 -12.25
N SER A 355 -23.34 -2.57 -12.98
CA SER A 355 -24.33 -1.55 -13.37
C SER A 355 -24.98 -0.80 -12.20
N SER A 356 -24.97 -1.38 -10.99
CA SER A 356 -25.49 -0.74 -9.77
C SER A 356 -24.49 0.19 -9.09
N TYR A 357 -23.20 0.09 -9.43
CA TYR A 357 -22.12 0.92 -8.89
C TYR A 357 -20.96 0.97 -9.90
N ASN A 358 -21.18 1.76 -10.94
CA ASN A 358 -20.29 1.93 -12.08
C ASN A 358 -18.98 2.69 -11.74
N ASP A 359 -18.09 2.79 -12.71
CA ASP A 359 -16.77 3.46 -12.54
C ASP A 359 -16.92 4.94 -12.11
N GLU A 360 -17.98 5.63 -12.58
CA GLU A 360 -18.28 7.01 -12.18
C GLU A 360 -18.63 7.12 -10.68
N ASN A 361 -19.39 6.15 -10.13
CA ASN A 361 -19.70 6.10 -8.71
C ASN A 361 -18.45 5.80 -7.87
N ILE A 362 -17.57 4.91 -8.35
CA ILE A 362 -16.30 4.59 -7.69
C ILE A 362 -15.40 5.85 -7.65
N GLN A 363 -15.33 6.59 -8.76
CA GLN A 363 -14.59 7.86 -8.82
C GLN A 363 -15.16 8.90 -7.84
N TRP A 364 -16.50 9.02 -7.75
CA TRP A 364 -17.13 9.91 -6.78
C TRP A 364 -16.83 9.49 -5.34
N ASP A 365 -16.81 8.19 -5.03
CA ASP A 365 -16.45 7.69 -3.71
C ASP A 365 -15.01 8.07 -3.31
N ILE A 366 -14.04 7.89 -4.21
CA ILE A 366 -12.65 8.32 -3.98
C ILE A 366 -12.60 9.82 -3.62
N LEU A 367 -13.31 10.66 -4.38
CA LEU A 367 -13.38 12.10 -4.11
C LEU A 367 -14.06 12.41 -2.76
N ASP A 368 -15.12 11.68 -2.40
CA ASP A 368 -15.79 11.83 -1.11
C ASP A 368 -14.86 11.42 0.05
N GLN A 369 -14.09 10.33 -0.08
CA GLN A 369 -13.08 9.94 0.90
C GLN A 369 -12.03 11.04 1.04
N LEU A 370 -11.43 11.52 -0.05
CA LEU A 370 -10.44 12.60 0.03
C LEU A 370 -11.03 13.87 0.68
N TRP A 371 -12.27 14.23 0.35
CA TRP A 371 -12.94 15.37 0.96
C TRP A 371 -13.17 15.18 2.48
N ARG A 372 -13.66 14.02 2.89
CA ARG A 372 -13.88 13.66 4.30
C ARG A 372 -12.59 13.64 5.09
N PHE A 373 -11.50 13.14 4.52
CA PHE A 373 -10.18 13.21 5.14
C PHE A 373 -9.80 14.66 5.50
N ASN A 374 -9.98 15.57 4.55
CA ASN A 374 -9.60 16.97 4.72
C ASN A 374 -10.58 17.76 5.63
N THR A 375 -11.84 17.34 5.75
CA THR A 375 -12.88 18.09 6.49
C THR A 375 -13.22 17.52 7.87
N SER A 376 -12.97 16.24 8.11
CA SER A 376 -13.21 15.58 9.42
C SER A 376 -12.17 15.91 10.50
N GLY A 377 -11.16 16.71 10.16
CA GLY A 377 -10.09 17.12 11.07
C GLY A 377 -8.84 16.24 11.02
N TRP A 378 -8.82 15.16 10.22
CA TRP A 378 -7.59 14.39 9.96
C TRP A 378 -6.49 15.26 9.34
N GLY A 379 -6.82 16.02 8.30
CA GLY A 379 -5.90 16.95 7.63
C GLY A 379 -5.43 18.17 8.45
N ASN A 380 -6.13 18.44 9.56
CA ASN A 380 -5.91 19.61 10.41
C ASN A 380 -5.29 19.25 11.77
N GLY A 381 -5.04 17.97 12.03
CA GLY A 381 -4.35 17.52 13.24
C GLY A 381 -5.12 17.61 14.54
N VAL A 382 -6.43 17.71 14.44
CA VAL A 382 -7.33 17.93 15.59
C VAL A 382 -7.54 16.65 16.41
N ARG A 383 -6.99 15.50 15.98
CA ARG A 383 -7.05 14.23 16.73
C ARG A 383 -5.70 14.03 17.42
N ASP A 384 -5.67 14.10 18.75
CA ASP A 384 -4.47 13.96 19.60
C ASP A 384 -3.70 12.66 19.27
N TYR A 385 -2.42 12.82 18.91
CA TYR A 385 -1.48 11.76 18.52
C TYR A 385 -0.46 11.44 19.62
N ASN A 386 -0.76 11.74 20.89
CA ASN A 386 0.01 11.10 21.94
C ASN A 386 -0.18 9.58 21.85
N LEU A 387 0.77 8.85 21.26
CA LEU A 387 0.71 7.39 21.08
C LEU A 387 0.66 6.61 22.42
N ALA A 388 0.86 7.29 23.56
CA ALA A 388 0.64 6.74 24.90
C ALA A 388 -0.80 6.92 25.41
N VAL A 389 -1.64 7.67 24.69
CA VAL A 389 -3.06 7.94 24.99
C VAL A 389 -3.87 7.48 23.78
N ARG A 390 -4.72 6.46 23.93
CA ARG A 390 -5.57 5.97 22.84
C ARG A 390 -6.26 7.17 22.16
N PRO A 391 -6.18 7.33 20.83
CA PRO A 391 -6.94 8.36 20.14
C PRO A 391 -8.42 8.19 20.50
N ASN A 392 -9.08 9.28 20.92
CA ASN A 392 -10.54 9.29 21.10
C ASN A 392 -11.30 8.96 19.80
N SER A 393 -10.60 8.77 18.68
CA SER A 393 -11.12 8.54 17.34
C SER A 393 -11.50 7.09 17.01
N THR A 394 -11.42 6.15 17.96
CA THR A 394 -11.68 4.73 17.69
C THR A 394 -12.89 4.17 18.47
N ARG A 395 -13.77 5.03 19.00
CA ARG A 395 -14.99 4.57 19.67
C ARG A 395 -16.19 4.91 18.81
N ALA A 396 -17.10 3.96 18.61
CA ALA A 396 -18.42 4.24 18.05
C ALA A 396 -19.14 5.38 18.81
N THR A 397 -18.86 5.53 20.11
CA THR A 397 -19.39 6.64 20.95
C THR A 397 -18.75 8.01 20.67
N SER A 398 -17.73 8.07 19.82
CA SER A 398 -17.02 9.29 19.43
C SER A 398 -17.34 9.74 18.00
N LEU A 399 -18.15 8.95 17.29
CA LEU A 399 -18.75 9.31 16.01
C LEU A 399 -19.97 10.22 16.23
N ASN A 400 -20.33 10.99 15.21
CA ASN A 400 -21.60 11.71 15.20
C ASN A 400 -22.75 10.66 15.24
N PRO A 401 -23.64 10.68 16.25
CA PRO A 401 -24.72 9.70 16.37
C PRO A 401 -25.66 9.62 15.15
N GLU A 402 -25.80 10.70 14.39
CA GLU A 402 -26.60 10.72 13.16
C GLU A 402 -25.91 9.95 12.03
N ILE A 403 -24.58 10.03 11.94
CA ILE A 403 -23.76 9.28 10.97
C ILE A 403 -23.73 7.80 11.35
N THR A 404 -23.50 7.49 12.63
CA THR A 404 -23.54 6.12 13.15
C THR A 404 -24.88 5.42 12.87
N ASN A 405 -26.01 6.09 13.11
CA ASN A 405 -27.33 5.52 12.84
C ASN A 405 -27.63 5.34 11.34
N MET A 406 -26.94 6.05 10.45
CA MET A 406 -27.04 5.89 8.99
C MET A 406 -26.17 4.74 8.46
N GLU A 407 -25.28 4.20 9.29
CA GLU A 407 -24.22 3.25 8.93
C GLU A 407 -24.37 1.85 9.52
N ILE A 408 -25.45 1.61 10.28
CA ILE A 408 -25.85 0.29 10.79
C ILE A 408 -26.51 -0.51 9.65
N ASP A 409 -25.95 -1.68 9.32
CA ASP A 409 -26.47 -2.54 8.25
C ASP A 409 -27.81 -3.20 8.65
N PRO A 410 -28.91 -2.98 7.90
CA PRO A 410 -30.18 -3.68 8.11
C PRO A 410 -30.13 -5.19 7.81
N THR A 411 -29.08 -5.72 7.17
CA THR A 411 -28.96 -7.13 6.79
C THR A 411 -28.55 -8.06 7.93
N ARG A 412 -28.13 -7.54 9.11
CA ARG A 412 -27.85 -8.36 10.30
C ARG A 412 -29.04 -9.25 10.68
N VAL A 413 -30.24 -8.68 10.67
CA VAL A 413 -31.49 -9.40 10.98
C VAL A 413 -31.74 -10.52 9.98
N LYS A 414 -31.40 -10.30 8.69
CA LYS A 414 -31.56 -11.28 7.62
C LYS A 414 -30.58 -12.46 7.76
N TRP A 415 -29.32 -12.21 8.13
CA TRP A 415 -28.33 -13.27 8.31
C TRP A 415 -28.54 -14.05 9.60
N ALA A 416 -28.87 -13.37 10.70
CA ALA A 416 -29.29 -14.03 11.94
C ALA A 416 -30.50 -14.94 11.68
N ASP A 417 -31.55 -14.43 11.00
CA ASP A 417 -32.72 -15.24 10.61
C ASP A 417 -32.34 -16.41 9.69
N PHE A 418 -31.40 -16.21 8.76
CA PHE A 418 -30.92 -17.30 7.91
C PHE A 418 -30.24 -18.41 8.73
N PHE A 419 -29.29 -18.10 9.61
CA PHE A 419 -28.59 -19.11 10.39
C PHE A 419 -29.48 -19.79 11.45
N GLU A 420 -30.39 -19.04 12.06
CA GLU A 420 -31.30 -19.54 13.09
C GLU A 420 -32.48 -20.33 12.51
N ASN A 421 -33.06 -19.88 11.38
CA ASN A 421 -34.37 -20.34 10.92
C ASN A 421 -34.37 -21.01 9.53
N ASN A 422 -33.27 -20.97 8.76
CA ASN A 422 -33.17 -21.65 7.47
C ASN A 422 -32.47 -23.02 7.60
N ILE A 423 -33.05 -24.09 7.03
CA ILE A 423 -32.50 -25.46 7.12
C ILE A 423 -31.06 -25.59 6.58
N TYR A 424 -30.70 -24.78 5.58
CA TYR A 424 -29.33 -24.72 5.08
C TYR A 424 -28.46 -23.82 5.96
N GLY A 425 -28.98 -22.68 6.42
CA GLY A 425 -28.26 -21.80 7.33
C GLY A 425 -27.87 -22.50 8.64
N THR A 426 -28.76 -23.27 9.25
CA THR A 426 -28.48 -24.04 10.47
C THR A 426 -27.38 -25.09 10.26
N LEU A 427 -27.29 -25.71 9.07
CA LEU A 427 -26.21 -26.66 8.74
C LEU A 427 -24.83 -25.98 8.65
N PHE A 428 -24.82 -24.67 8.39
CA PHE A 428 -23.62 -23.83 8.32
C PHE A 428 -23.53 -22.86 9.50
N SER A 429 -24.18 -23.15 10.64
CA SER A 429 -24.13 -22.26 11.82
C SER A 429 -22.72 -22.03 12.35
N TRP A 430 -21.82 -23.00 12.15
CA TRP A 430 -20.39 -22.86 12.45
C TRP A 430 -19.70 -21.76 11.62
N VAL A 431 -20.22 -21.44 10.43
CA VAL A 431 -19.81 -20.26 9.66
C VAL A 431 -20.22 -19.00 10.40
N GLY A 432 -21.42 -19.00 11.01
CA GLY A 432 -21.92 -17.97 11.94
C GLY A 432 -21.01 -17.72 13.15
N ASP A 433 -20.41 -18.78 13.70
CA ASP A 433 -19.41 -18.67 14.78
C ASP A 433 -18.05 -18.14 14.29
N THR A 434 -17.76 -18.28 12.99
CA THR A 434 -16.54 -17.77 12.35
C THR A 434 -16.63 -16.27 12.04
N ILE A 435 -17.85 -15.73 12.03
CA ILE A 435 -18.23 -14.33 11.70
C ILE A 435 -18.97 -13.64 12.86
N ASP A 436 -18.76 -14.13 14.08
CA ASP A 436 -19.25 -13.64 15.39
C ASP A 436 -20.63 -12.95 15.40
N ILE A 437 -21.66 -13.59 14.82
CA ILE A 437 -23.03 -13.06 14.83
C ILE A 437 -23.64 -13.06 16.25
N ASN A 438 -23.00 -13.77 17.18
CA ASN A 438 -23.52 -14.09 18.51
C ASN A 438 -23.27 -13.00 19.57
N ASP A 439 -22.42 -12.00 19.34
CA ASP A 439 -22.30 -10.85 20.26
C ASP A 439 -23.33 -9.75 19.88
N PRO A 440 -24.35 -9.50 20.73
CA PRO A 440 -25.32 -8.42 20.50
C PRO A 440 -24.70 -7.01 20.46
N ASN A 441 -23.43 -6.85 20.88
CA ASN A 441 -22.67 -5.59 20.84
C ASN A 441 -21.54 -5.56 19.80
N ASP A 442 -21.33 -6.64 19.04
CA ASP A 442 -20.33 -6.66 17.98
C ASP A 442 -21.03 -6.38 16.64
N ASP A 443 -20.88 -5.14 16.18
CA ASP A 443 -21.41 -4.67 14.90
C ASP A 443 -20.46 -5.11 13.78
N GLN A 444 -20.19 -6.41 13.64
CA GLN A 444 -19.24 -6.95 12.66
C GLN A 444 -19.64 -6.68 11.20
N TYR A 445 -20.88 -6.25 10.97
CA TYR A 445 -21.41 -5.86 9.66
C TYR A 445 -21.82 -4.39 9.70
N ILE A 446 -20.86 -3.50 9.87
CA ILE A 446 -21.07 -2.08 9.54
C ILE A 446 -20.93 -1.94 8.02
N LEU A 447 -21.61 -0.97 7.43
CA LEU A 447 -21.30 -0.51 6.07
C LEU A 447 -19.78 -0.32 5.91
N PRO A 448 -19.21 -0.42 4.69
CA PRO A 448 -17.78 -0.17 4.52
C PRO A 448 -17.44 1.20 5.11
N LEU A 449 -16.58 1.22 6.14
CA LEU A 449 -16.22 2.42 6.89
C LEU A 449 -15.70 3.49 5.93
N THR A 450 -16.04 4.74 6.20
CA THR A 450 -15.42 5.89 5.56
C THR A 450 -14.12 6.25 6.29
N ILE A 451 -13.23 6.97 5.60
CA ILE A 451 -11.99 7.53 6.14
C ILE A 451 -12.19 8.34 7.44
N SER A 452 -13.38 8.92 7.65
CA SER A 452 -13.69 9.65 8.90
C SER A 452 -13.91 8.73 10.10
N GLU A 453 -14.33 7.48 9.86
CA GLU A 453 -14.52 6.44 10.87
C GLU A 453 -13.31 5.51 11.04
N MET A 454 -12.46 5.40 10.01
CA MET A 454 -11.31 4.51 10.08
C MET A 454 -10.32 4.97 11.14
N GLY A 455 -9.99 4.06 12.07
CA GLY A 455 -8.75 4.14 12.82
C GLY A 455 -7.62 4.20 11.82
N VAL A 456 -6.64 5.05 12.06
CA VAL A 456 -5.70 5.41 11.02
C VAL A 456 -4.91 4.16 10.56
N HIS A 457 -4.73 3.16 11.45
CA HIS A 457 -4.04 1.87 11.16
C HIS A 457 -4.73 1.05 10.09
N HIS A 458 -6.02 1.30 9.91
CA HIS A 458 -6.86 0.56 8.99
C HIS A 458 -6.66 0.99 7.53
N PHE A 459 -5.90 2.06 7.21
CA PHE A 459 -5.73 2.47 5.80
C PHE A 459 -4.93 1.46 4.95
N LEU A 460 -3.95 0.79 5.56
CA LEU A 460 -3.11 -0.24 4.90
C LEU A 460 -3.08 -1.54 5.70
N TRP A 461 -3.17 -1.45 7.03
CA TRP A 461 -3.17 -2.58 7.94
C TRP A 461 -4.61 -2.83 8.42
N GLU A 462 -5.52 -3.11 7.48
CA GLU A 462 -6.84 -3.61 7.89
C GLU A 462 -6.65 -4.96 8.59
N HIS A 463 -7.11 -5.05 9.84
CA HIS A 463 -7.62 -6.31 10.34
C HIS A 463 -8.79 -6.72 9.45
N SER A 464 -8.95 -8.03 9.28
CA SER A 464 -10.14 -8.65 8.71
C SER A 464 -11.42 -7.86 8.98
N LYS A 465 -12.21 -7.62 7.94
CA LYS A 465 -13.56 -7.03 8.04
C LYS A 465 -14.51 -7.81 8.94
N PHE A 466 -14.14 -9.05 9.26
CA PHE A 466 -14.90 -10.00 10.05
C PHE A 466 -14.33 -10.14 11.47
N PHE A 467 -13.44 -9.22 11.90
CA PHE A 467 -12.75 -9.35 13.19
C PHE A 467 -12.88 -8.09 14.05
N GLY A 468 -13.96 -8.08 14.84
CA GLY A 468 -14.26 -7.06 15.83
C GLY A 468 -14.51 -5.67 15.26
N THR A 469 -15.11 -4.82 16.09
CA THR A 469 -15.31 -3.38 15.85
C THR A 469 -13.99 -2.61 15.63
N GLY A 470 -13.30 -2.81 14.50
CA GLY A 470 -12.09 -2.05 14.16
C GLY A 470 -11.07 -2.01 15.30
N GLY A 471 -10.84 -3.16 15.94
CA GLY A 471 -10.05 -3.30 17.15
C GLY A 471 -10.88 -3.80 18.34
N ASN A 472 -10.49 -4.96 18.86
CA ASN A 472 -11.12 -5.67 19.99
C ASN A 472 -11.67 -4.73 21.10
N PRO A 473 -13.00 -4.62 21.27
CA PRO A 473 -13.61 -3.71 22.26
C PRO A 473 -13.40 -4.15 23.71
N THR A 474 -12.95 -5.39 23.95
CA THR A 474 -12.76 -5.98 25.29
C THR A 474 -11.29 -6.28 25.63
N GLY A 475 -10.35 -5.99 24.72
CA GLY A 475 -8.93 -6.21 24.93
C GLY A 475 -8.36 -5.30 26.02
N ASN A 476 -7.69 -5.87 27.01
CA ASN A 476 -6.88 -5.10 27.97
C ASN A 476 -5.61 -4.65 27.24
N GLY A 477 -5.69 -3.48 26.57
CA GLY A 477 -4.77 -2.94 25.55
C GLY A 477 -3.32 -2.63 25.97
N LEU A 478 -2.75 -3.44 26.85
CA LEU A 478 -1.35 -3.41 27.27
C LEU A 478 -0.51 -4.54 26.64
N THR A 479 -1.14 -5.48 25.91
CA THR A 479 -0.47 -6.70 25.42
C THR A 479 -0.39 -6.87 23.90
N GLN A 480 -0.91 -5.95 23.08
CA GLN A 480 -0.67 -5.95 21.62
C GLN A 480 0.29 -4.81 21.20
N VAL A 481 1.56 -5.17 21.33
CA VAL A 481 2.75 -4.88 20.51
C VAL A 481 2.66 -3.78 19.43
N ILE A 482 3.40 -2.69 19.69
CA ILE A 482 4.04 -1.70 18.79
C ILE A 482 3.12 -0.58 18.22
N PRO A 483 3.48 0.71 18.42
CA PRO A 483 2.70 1.85 17.96
C PRO A 483 2.81 2.01 16.44
N ASN A 484 1.71 1.92 15.72
CA ASN A 484 1.64 2.11 14.27
C ASN A 484 1.06 3.50 13.97
N SER A 485 1.88 4.42 13.42
CA SER A 485 1.54 5.84 13.22
C SER A 485 1.96 6.43 11.86
N TYR A 486 1.05 6.36 10.88
CA TYR A 486 0.79 7.18 9.65
C TYR A 486 1.78 8.21 9.10
N LEU A 487 1.89 8.17 7.76
CA LEU A 487 1.11 9.03 6.85
C LEU A 487 1.00 8.31 5.49
N VAL A 488 -0.20 7.93 5.01
CA VAL A 488 -0.40 7.69 3.57
C VAL A 488 -1.60 8.51 3.14
N VAL A 489 -1.29 9.65 2.52
CA VAL A 489 -2.24 10.41 1.72
C VAL A 489 -1.47 10.87 0.51
N TYR A 490 -1.74 10.23 -0.63
CA TYR A 490 -1.79 10.87 -1.94
C TYR A 490 -2.82 10.15 -2.78
#